data_AF-A0A665SWR1-F1
#
_entry.id   AF-A0A665SWR1-F1
#
_cell.length_a   1.000
_cell.length_b   1.000
_cell.length_c   1.000
_cell.angle_alpha   90.00
_cell.angle_beta   90.00
_cell.angle_gamma   90.00
#
_symmetry.space_group_name_H-M   'P 1'
#
loop_
_entity.id
_entity.type
_entity.pdbx_description
1 polymer ?
#
loop_
_entity_poly.entity_id
_entity_poly.type
_entity_poly.pdbx_seq_one_letter_code
_entity_poly.pdbx_strand_id
1 'polypeptide(L)'
;RLRCTLVVTPTTFPTISGSAQLLKSNQTIPRLNPLHPPLAHKRTVSLETPAVHHHNHQRTLIMQRREHSRYHQVWQKPFYGSSNEREEYRKELREQLKKQIEQKCESLKLQLASKAKETEYIQEVDRLSLSSERQQRIRHRKAMMAYRDENKRLMEQSWKDKALTRSQEVLKERELLHLNPINWSGTLK
;
A
#
# COMPACT_ATOMS: atom_id res chain seq x y z
N ARG A 1 -12.45 73.36 22.11
CA ARG A 1 -12.29 74.12 20.85
C ARG A 1 -11.53 73.25 19.87
N LEU A 2 -12.16 72.84 18.77
CA LEU A 2 -11.60 72.65 17.43
C LEU A 2 -12.81 72.21 16.56
N ARG A 3 -13.24 73.12 15.67
CA ARG A 3 -14.35 72.95 14.73
C ARG A 3 -13.77 72.34 13.45
N CYS A 4 -14.24 71.17 13.02
CA CYS A 4 -13.94 70.65 11.69
C CYS A 4 -15.04 71.10 10.72
N THR A 5 -14.61 71.84 9.71
CA THR A 5 -15.40 72.44 8.62
C THR A 5 -15.87 71.38 7.62
N LEU A 6 -17.19 71.31 7.42
CA LEU A 6 -17.83 70.62 6.29
C LEU A 6 -17.43 71.33 4.98
N VAL A 7 -16.74 70.62 4.10
CA VAL A 7 -16.46 71.08 2.74
C VAL A 7 -17.47 70.40 1.81
N VAL A 8 -18.44 71.17 1.34
CA VAL A 8 -19.43 70.76 0.33
C VAL A 8 -18.74 70.79 -1.03
N THR A 9 -18.60 69.65 -1.69
CA THR A 9 -18.17 69.60 -3.10
C THR A 9 -19.36 69.94 -4.00
N PRO A 10 -19.23 70.91 -4.92
CA PRO A 10 -20.31 71.27 -5.83
C PRO A 10 -20.52 70.20 -6.90
N THR A 11 -21.78 69.84 -7.14
CA THR A 11 -22.24 68.91 -8.16
C THR A 11 -22.09 69.53 -9.54
N THR A 12 -20.97 69.30 -10.22
CA THR A 12 -20.80 69.66 -11.62
C THR A 12 -21.49 68.63 -12.50
N PHE A 13 -22.56 69.03 -13.20
CA PHE A 13 -23.18 68.21 -14.23
C PHE A 13 -22.25 68.10 -15.45
N PRO A 14 -22.18 66.94 -16.13
CA PRO A 14 -21.33 66.79 -17.31
C PRO A 14 -21.87 67.60 -18.48
N THR A 15 -21.04 68.49 -19.01
CA THR A 15 -21.27 69.25 -20.24
C THR A 15 -21.45 68.28 -21.42
N ILE A 16 -22.64 68.23 -21.99
CA ILE A 16 -22.90 67.50 -23.23
C ILE A 16 -22.34 68.36 -24.37
N SER A 17 -21.13 68.05 -24.84
CA SER A 17 -20.59 68.65 -26.06
C SER A 17 -21.43 68.19 -27.25
N GLY A 18 -22.35 69.07 -27.68
CA GLY A 18 -23.09 68.91 -28.92
C GLY A 18 -22.15 69.00 -30.12
N SER A 19 -21.70 67.85 -30.61
CA SER A 19 -21.09 67.73 -31.94
C SER A 19 -22.19 67.82 -32.99
N ALA A 20 -22.80 69.00 -33.10
CA ALA A 20 -23.65 69.36 -34.23
C ALA A 20 -22.75 69.90 -35.35
N GLN A 21 -22.08 68.99 -36.05
CA GLN A 21 -21.49 69.28 -37.36
C GLN A 21 -21.84 68.18 -38.36
N LEU A 22 -22.42 68.65 -39.46
CA LEU A 22 -22.63 67.99 -40.75
C LEU A 22 -23.60 66.80 -40.82
N LEU A 23 -24.82 67.09 -41.28
CA LEU A 23 -25.52 66.24 -42.24
C LEU A 23 -26.26 67.12 -43.26
N LYS A 24 -25.49 67.70 -44.17
CA LYS A 24 -25.94 67.90 -45.55
C LYS A 24 -25.44 66.71 -46.36
N SER A 25 -26.29 65.72 -46.57
CA SER A 25 -26.29 64.79 -47.71
C SER A 25 -27.29 63.67 -47.44
N ASN A 26 -28.03 63.26 -48.47
CA ASN A 26 -28.96 62.13 -48.44
C ASN A 26 -28.23 60.83 -48.10
N GLN A 27 -28.07 60.54 -46.81
CA GLN A 27 -27.57 59.25 -46.34
C GLN A 27 -28.76 58.45 -45.81
N THR A 28 -29.17 57.48 -46.62
CA THR A 28 -30.07 56.38 -46.27
C THR A 28 -29.63 55.80 -44.93
N ILE A 29 -30.52 55.77 -43.94
CA ILE A 29 -30.26 55.11 -42.65
C ILE A 29 -29.82 53.67 -42.96
N PRO A 30 -28.58 53.24 -42.63
CA PRO A 30 -28.15 51.88 -42.89
C PRO A 30 -29.06 50.92 -42.11
N ARG A 31 -29.57 49.90 -42.79
CA ARG A 31 -30.54 48.93 -42.26
C ARG A 31 -29.90 48.23 -41.05
N LEU A 32 -30.32 48.60 -39.84
CA LEU A 32 -29.84 48.00 -38.60
C LEU A 32 -30.22 46.51 -38.61
N ASN A 33 -29.25 45.59 -38.48
CA ASN A 33 -29.55 44.17 -38.33
C ASN A 33 -30.02 43.92 -36.89
N PRO A 34 -31.30 43.55 -36.65
CA PRO A 34 -31.83 43.36 -35.31
C PRO A 34 -31.22 42.17 -34.56
N LEU A 35 -30.51 41.28 -35.24
CA LEU A 35 -29.87 40.11 -34.64
C LEU A 35 -28.44 40.38 -34.16
N HIS A 36 -27.89 41.58 -34.38
CA HIS A 36 -26.53 41.91 -33.96
C HIS A 36 -26.53 42.68 -32.63
N PRO A 37 -25.81 42.24 -31.59
CA PRO A 37 -25.73 42.99 -30.35
C PRO A 37 -25.07 44.35 -30.60
N PRO A 38 -25.57 45.43 -29.97
CA PRO A 38 -25.12 46.79 -30.24
C PRO A 38 -23.62 46.97 -29.90
N LEU A 39 -22.88 47.59 -30.83
CA LEU A 39 -21.45 47.92 -30.71
C LEU A 39 -21.14 49.05 -29.72
N ALA A 40 -22.15 49.56 -29.01
CA ALA A 40 -21.97 50.62 -28.03
C ALA A 40 -21.18 50.09 -26.82
N HIS A 41 -20.21 50.88 -26.34
CA HIS A 41 -19.52 50.59 -25.08
C HIS A 41 -20.56 50.55 -23.96
N LYS A 42 -20.79 49.35 -23.40
CA LYS A 42 -21.66 49.18 -22.23
C LYS A 42 -21.05 49.97 -21.09
N ARG A 43 -21.77 50.97 -20.58
CA ARG A 43 -21.36 51.72 -19.39
C ARG A 43 -21.50 50.77 -18.20
N THR A 44 -20.39 50.36 -17.60
CA THR A 44 -20.43 49.60 -16.36
C THR A 44 -20.87 50.54 -15.25
N VAL A 45 -22.17 50.52 -14.93
CA VAL A 45 -22.73 51.32 -13.83
C VAL A 45 -22.84 50.40 -12.62
N SER A 46 -22.12 50.72 -11.55
CA SER A 46 -22.36 50.12 -10.24
C SER A 46 -23.70 50.64 -9.72
N LEU A 47 -24.65 49.72 -9.49
CA LEU A 47 -25.94 50.04 -8.86
C LEU A 47 -25.80 50.26 -7.33
N GLU A 48 -24.61 50.02 -6.77
CA GLU A 48 -24.33 50.18 -5.36
C GLU A 48 -24.22 51.66 -4.99
N THR A 49 -24.92 52.05 -3.92
CA THR A 49 -24.75 53.37 -3.35
C THR A 49 -23.38 53.49 -2.67
N PRO A 50 -22.79 54.71 -2.58
CA PRO A 50 -21.48 54.91 -1.95
C PRO A 50 -21.38 54.36 -0.51
N ALA A 51 -22.49 54.37 0.24
CA ALA A 51 -22.56 53.80 1.59
C ALA A 51 -22.43 52.28 1.61
N VAL A 52 -23.09 51.58 0.68
CA VAL A 52 -23.00 50.12 0.54
C VAL A 52 -21.60 49.71 0.09
N HIS A 53 -21.03 50.43 -0.87
CA HIS A 53 -19.66 50.20 -1.32
C HIS A 53 -18.64 50.41 -0.17
N HIS A 54 -18.80 51.47 0.63
CA HIS A 54 -17.96 51.71 1.80
C HIS A 54 -18.08 50.59 2.84
N HIS A 55 -19.29 50.14 3.14
CA HIS A 55 -19.53 49.03 4.07
C HIS A 55 -18.87 47.74 3.59
N ASN A 56 -19.04 47.38 2.32
CA ASN A 56 -18.43 46.20 1.71
C ASN A 56 -16.90 46.27 1.76
N HIS A 57 -16.33 47.44 1.48
CA HIS A 57 -14.89 47.67 1.58
C HIS A 57 -14.37 47.49 3.01
N GLN A 58 -15.04 48.06 4.02
CA GLN A 58 -14.68 47.89 5.43
C GLN A 58 -14.75 46.42 5.85
N ARG A 59 -15.79 45.70 5.42
CA ARG A 59 -15.94 44.28 5.71
C ARG A 59 -14.79 43.45 5.14
N THR A 60 -14.38 43.71 3.91
CA THR A 60 -13.24 43.04 3.27
C THR A 60 -11.95 43.27 4.06
N LEU A 61 -11.66 44.51 4.44
CA LEU A 61 -10.47 44.82 5.25
C LEU A 61 -10.47 44.12 6.60
N ILE A 62 -11.62 44.06 7.28
CA ILE A 62 -11.76 43.35 8.56
C ILE A 62 -11.49 41.85 8.37
N MET A 63 -12.05 41.23 7.33
CA MET A 63 -11.80 39.81 7.05
C MET A 63 -10.33 39.54 6.74
N GLN A 64 -9.70 40.37 5.90
CA GLN A 64 -8.27 40.24 5.59
C GLN A 64 -7.39 40.36 6.84
N ARG A 65 -7.67 41.34 7.71
CA ARG A 65 -6.94 41.51 8.97
C ARG A 65 -7.12 40.31 9.90
N ARG A 66 -8.34 39.79 10.03
CA ARG A 66 -8.62 38.61 10.85
C ARG A 66 -7.87 37.38 10.36
N GLU A 67 -7.86 37.17 9.05
CA GLU A 67 -7.17 36.03 8.46
C GLU A 67 -5.65 36.14 8.62
N HIS A 68 -5.09 37.34 8.40
CA HIS A 68 -3.69 37.62 8.67
C HIS A 68 -3.34 37.33 10.14
N SER A 69 -4.13 37.85 11.09
CA SER A 69 -3.92 37.58 12.52
C SER A 69 -3.99 36.09 12.85
N ARG A 70 -4.96 35.35 12.28
CA ARG A 70 -5.12 33.90 12.48
C ARG A 70 -3.89 33.12 12.01
N TYR A 71 -3.41 33.43 10.81
CA TYR A 71 -2.24 32.77 10.24
C TYR A 71 -0.98 33.00 11.08
N HIS A 72 -0.75 34.24 11.51
CA HIS A 72 0.44 34.59 12.27
C HIS A 72 0.39 34.19 13.75
N GLN A 73 -0.80 33.94 14.32
CA GLN A 73 -0.97 33.64 15.74
C GLN A 73 -0.19 32.40 16.19
N VAL A 74 -0.05 31.40 15.33
CA VAL A 74 0.66 30.15 15.65
C VAL A 74 2.17 30.37 15.76
N TRP A 75 2.74 31.21 14.89
CA TRP A 75 4.19 31.44 14.78
C TRP A 75 4.63 32.59 15.69
N GLN A 76 3.67 33.40 16.15
CA GLN A 76 3.88 34.44 17.14
C GLN A 76 4.25 33.84 18.50
N LYS A 77 3.55 32.78 18.95
CA LYS A 77 3.70 32.23 20.32
C LYS A 77 5.13 31.90 20.73
N PRO A 78 5.97 31.25 19.90
CA PRO A 78 7.33 30.89 20.31
C PRO A 78 8.29 32.08 20.47
N PHE A 79 8.11 33.15 19.67
CA PHE A 79 9.09 34.25 19.57
C PHE A 79 8.57 35.60 20.11
N TYR A 80 7.30 35.90 19.85
CA TYR A 80 6.67 37.19 20.12
C TYR A 80 5.46 37.09 21.08
N GLY A 81 5.24 35.92 21.67
CA GLY A 81 4.24 35.71 22.72
C GLY A 81 4.67 36.25 24.08
N SER A 82 3.71 36.36 25.00
CA SER A 82 3.99 36.63 26.40
C SER A 82 4.90 35.56 27.03
N SER A 83 5.47 35.84 28.21
CA SER A 83 6.30 34.86 28.92
C SER A 83 5.55 33.54 29.17
N ASN A 84 4.28 33.62 29.53
CA ASN A 84 3.44 32.45 29.78
C ASN A 84 3.19 31.63 28.51
N GLU A 85 2.82 32.29 27.40
CA GLU A 85 2.56 31.59 26.12
C GLU A 85 3.80 30.88 25.57
N ARG A 86 4.99 31.47 25.74
CA ARG A 86 6.25 30.84 25.36
C ARG A 86 6.52 29.59 26.18
N GLU A 87 6.25 29.62 27.49
CA GLU A 87 6.44 28.44 28.34
C GLU A 87 5.42 27.33 28.02
N GLU A 88 4.16 27.69 27.78
CA GLU A 88 3.13 26.75 27.34
C GLU A 88 3.54 26.03 26.05
N TYR A 89 4.05 26.77 25.07
CA TYR A 89 4.56 26.21 23.81
C TYR A 89 5.74 25.26 24.05
N ARG A 90 6.72 25.65 24.88
CA ARG A 90 7.85 24.78 25.22
C ARG A 90 7.41 23.51 25.94
N LYS A 91 6.41 23.61 26.83
CA LYS A 91 5.81 22.47 27.53
C LYS A 91 5.12 21.53 26.56
N GLU A 92 4.30 22.06 25.65
CA GLU A 92 3.63 21.28 24.61
C GLU A 92 4.64 20.54 23.73
N LEU A 93 5.70 21.21 23.30
CA LEU A 93 6.76 20.59 22.49
C LEU A 93 7.45 19.42 23.23
N ARG A 94 7.77 19.61 24.51
CA ARG A 94 8.34 18.53 25.35
C ARG A 94 7.37 17.36 25.48
N GLU A 95 6.09 17.63 25.65
CA GLU A 95 5.06 16.61 25.78
C GLU A 95 4.87 15.81 24.48
N GLN A 96 4.84 16.49 23.34
CA GLN A 96 4.81 15.85 22.02
C GLN A 96 6.04 14.96 21.81
N LEU A 97 7.24 15.45 22.16
CA LEU A 97 8.47 14.67 22.06
C LEU A 97 8.44 13.43 22.95
N LYS A 98 7.95 13.54 24.19
CA LYS A 98 7.77 12.38 25.08
C LYS A 98 6.85 11.33 24.46
N LYS A 99 5.70 11.75 23.93
CA LYS A 99 4.75 10.87 23.25
C LYS A 99 5.39 10.18 22.04
N GLN A 100 6.17 10.90 21.23
CA GLN A 100 6.87 10.31 20.09
C GLN A 100 7.90 9.25 20.53
N ILE A 101 8.65 9.53 21.60
CA ILE A 101 9.62 8.58 22.15
C ILE A 101 8.91 7.32 22.67
N GLU A 102 7.81 7.49 23.41
CA GLU A 102 7.02 6.40 23.96
C GLU A 102 6.43 5.51 22.85
N GLN A 103 5.76 6.12 21.88
CA GLN A 103 5.20 5.43 20.70
C GLN A 103 6.28 4.66 19.93
N LYS A 104 7.46 5.27 19.74
CA LYS A 104 8.58 4.61 19.06
C LYS A 104 9.11 3.43 19.88
N CYS A 105 9.19 3.57 21.19
CA CYS A 105 9.60 2.50 22.10
C CYS A 105 8.61 1.32 22.06
N GLU A 106 7.31 1.60 22.13
CA GLU A 106 6.25 0.59 22.04
C GLU A 106 6.28 -0.15 20.69
N SER A 107 6.43 0.60 19.59
CA SER A 107 6.56 0.03 18.25
C SER A 107 7.77 -0.92 18.15
N LEU A 108 8.93 -0.52 18.68
CA LEU A 108 10.13 -1.36 18.69
C LEU A 108 9.94 -2.62 19.55
N LYS A 109 9.31 -2.50 20.73
CA LYS A 109 8.99 -3.65 21.58
C LYS A 109 8.09 -4.65 20.85
N LEU A 110 7.05 -4.16 20.16
CA LEU A 110 6.14 -5.00 19.40
C LEU A 110 6.86 -5.69 18.23
N GLN A 111 7.71 -4.98 17.51
CA GLN A 111 8.51 -5.55 16.43
C GLN A 111 9.46 -6.65 16.94
N LEU A 112 10.15 -6.42 18.06
CA LEU A 112 11.02 -7.41 18.66
C LEU A 112 10.25 -8.65 19.12
N ALA A 113 9.10 -8.47 19.78
CA ALA A 113 8.24 -9.57 20.19
C ALA A 113 7.72 -10.39 18.99
N SER A 114 7.34 -9.72 17.90
CA SER A 114 6.94 -10.38 16.66
C SER A 114 8.08 -11.20 16.05
N LYS A 115 9.28 -10.63 15.96
CA LYS A 115 10.46 -11.32 15.44
C LYS A 115 10.84 -12.53 16.30
N ALA A 116 10.78 -12.39 17.63
CA ALA A 116 11.04 -13.51 18.54
C ALA A 116 10.09 -14.69 18.26
N LYS A 117 8.78 -14.43 18.16
CA LYS A 117 7.79 -15.46 17.81
C LYS A 117 8.04 -16.09 16.43
N GLU A 118 8.40 -15.29 15.44
CA GLU A 118 8.73 -15.79 14.11
C GLU A 118 9.97 -16.71 14.15
N THR A 119 11.00 -16.32 14.90
CA THR A 119 12.20 -17.15 15.04
C THR A 119 11.93 -18.45 15.78
N GLU A 120 11.12 -18.43 16.84
CA GLU A 120 10.68 -19.63 17.56
C GLU A 120 9.89 -20.57 16.65
N TYR A 121 8.99 -20.02 15.84
CA TYR A 121 8.24 -20.79 14.85
C TYR A 121 9.15 -21.46 13.81
N ILE A 122 10.11 -20.73 13.24
CA ILE A 122 11.06 -21.28 12.27
C ILE A 122 11.90 -22.40 12.89
N GLN A 123 12.38 -22.21 14.12
CA GLN A 123 13.13 -23.23 14.84
C GLN A 123 12.31 -24.51 15.05
N GLU A 124 11.04 -24.38 15.42
CA GLU A 124 10.18 -25.55 15.62
C GLU A 124 9.88 -26.27 14.30
N VAL A 125 9.66 -25.54 13.21
CA VAL A 125 9.48 -26.12 11.88
C VAL A 125 10.72 -26.89 11.43
N ASP A 126 11.91 -26.32 11.64
CA ASP A 126 13.18 -26.98 11.31
C ASP A 126 13.38 -28.25 12.14
N ARG A 127 13.15 -28.17 13.45
CA ARG A 127 13.19 -29.31 14.37
C ARG A 127 12.29 -30.45 13.90
N LEU A 128 11.05 -30.14 13.53
CA LEU A 128 10.10 -31.13 13.02
C LEU A 128 10.56 -31.72 11.68
N SER A 129 11.08 -30.90 10.77
CA SER A 129 11.57 -31.34 9.47
C SER A 129 12.73 -32.33 9.60
N LEU A 130 13.72 -32.01 10.45
CA LEU A 130 14.85 -32.90 10.75
C LEU A 130 14.38 -34.22 11.37
N SER A 131 13.40 -34.16 12.27
CA SER A 131 12.84 -35.36 12.89
C SER A 131 12.12 -36.26 11.88
N SER A 132 11.37 -35.66 10.95
CA SER A 132 10.64 -36.35 9.89
C SER A 132 11.61 -37.02 8.92
N GLU A 133 12.64 -36.29 8.47
CA GLU A 133 13.66 -36.81 7.56
C GLU A 133 14.42 -37.99 8.21
N ARG A 134 14.79 -37.86 9.49
CA ARG A 134 15.39 -38.96 10.26
C ARG A 134 14.47 -40.18 10.29
N GLN A 135 13.18 -39.99 10.56
CA GLN A 135 12.22 -41.09 10.60
C GLN A 135 12.04 -41.75 9.23
N GLN A 136 12.02 -40.95 8.16
CA GLN A 136 11.94 -41.44 6.78
C GLN A 136 13.17 -42.29 6.41
N ARG A 137 14.38 -41.84 6.77
CA ARG A 137 15.62 -42.61 6.58
C ARG A 137 15.56 -43.96 7.31
N ILE A 138 15.08 -43.97 8.55
CA ILE A 138 14.92 -45.21 9.34
C ILE A 138 13.90 -46.14 8.68
N ARG A 139 12.73 -45.62 8.28
CA ARG A 139 11.68 -46.41 7.59
C ARG A 139 12.21 -47.01 6.30
N HIS A 140 12.90 -46.23 5.48
CA HIS A 140 13.51 -46.69 4.24
C HIS A 140 14.54 -47.79 4.50
N ARG A 141 15.45 -47.60 5.47
CA ARG A 141 16.44 -48.63 5.84
C ARG A 141 15.76 -49.93 6.29
N LYS A 142 14.73 -49.83 7.15
CA LYS A 142 13.98 -51.00 7.61
C LYS A 142 13.30 -51.75 6.46
N ALA A 143 12.68 -51.02 5.52
CA ALA A 143 12.09 -51.62 4.33
C ALA A 143 13.13 -52.35 3.48
N MET A 144 14.29 -51.72 3.21
CA MET A 144 15.37 -52.33 2.45
C MET A 144 15.95 -53.58 3.13
N MET A 145 16.09 -53.57 4.45
CA MET A 145 16.49 -54.75 5.22
C MET A 145 15.47 -55.88 5.08
N ALA A 146 14.17 -55.58 5.20
CA ALA A 146 13.12 -56.57 5.02
C ALA A 146 13.14 -57.22 3.63
N TYR A 147 13.32 -56.42 2.57
CA TYR A 147 13.48 -56.95 1.21
C TYR A 147 14.72 -57.83 1.07
N ARG A 148 15.85 -57.40 1.63
CA ARG A 148 17.09 -58.19 1.60
C ARG A 148 16.90 -59.55 2.26
N ASP A 149 16.29 -59.57 3.44
CA ASP A 149 16.11 -60.78 4.22
C ASP A 149 15.09 -61.73 3.56
N GLU A 150 14.01 -61.20 2.98
CA GLU A 150 13.05 -62.03 2.22
C GLU A 150 13.67 -62.59 0.94
N ASN A 151 14.46 -61.79 0.20
CA ASN A 151 15.18 -62.28 -0.97
C ASN A 151 16.15 -63.42 -0.60
N LYS A 152 16.85 -63.28 0.53
CA LYS A 152 17.71 -64.35 1.04
C LYS A 152 16.91 -65.62 1.35
N ARG A 153 15.76 -65.48 2.04
CA ARG A 153 14.86 -66.59 2.36
C ARG A 153 14.40 -67.32 1.10
N LEU A 154 14.01 -66.58 0.06
CA LEU A 154 13.58 -67.13 -1.23
C LEU A 154 14.71 -67.86 -1.95
N MET A 155 15.92 -67.31 -1.96
CA MET A 155 17.08 -67.98 -2.55
C MET A 155 17.42 -69.29 -1.83
N GLU A 156 17.42 -69.28 -0.49
CA GLU A 156 17.67 -70.47 0.31
C GLU A 156 16.59 -71.54 0.08
N GLN A 157 15.33 -71.14 -0.01
CA GLN A 157 14.23 -72.06 -0.34
C GLN A 157 14.41 -72.66 -1.74
N SER A 158 14.66 -71.82 -2.76
CA SER A 158 14.90 -72.29 -4.12
C SER A 158 16.08 -73.24 -4.21
N TRP A 159 17.14 -73.00 -3.43
CA TRP A 159 18.29 -73.89 -3.38
C TRP A 159 17.94 -75.26 -2.76
N LYS A 160 17.17 -75.28 -1.67
CA LYS A 160 16.66 -76.52 -1.06
C LYS A 160 15.77 -77.30 -2.02
N ASP A 161 14.84 -76.61 -2.68
CA ASP A 161 13.92 -77.24 -3.64
C ASP A 161 14.69 -77.86 -4.81
N LYS A 162 15.65 -77.13 -5.39
CA LYS A 162 16.54 -77.65 -6.45
C LYS A 162 17.40 -78.82 -6.00
N ALA A 163 17.84 -78.84 -4.74
CA ALA A 163 18.58 -79.98 -4.20
C ALA A 163 17.67 -81.22 -4.05
N LEU A 164 16.45 -81.02 -3.56
CA LEU A 164 15.45 -82.07 -3.43
C LEU A 164 15.05 -82.64 -4.79
N THR A 165 14.74 -81.79 -5.78
CA THR A 165 14.39 -82.21 -7.15
C THR A 165 15.50 -83.04 -7.76
N ARG A 166 16.76 -82.57 -7.67
CA ARG A 166 17.92 -83.35 -8.14
C ARG A 166 18.05 -84.70 -7.45
N SER A 167 17.82 -84.77 -6.13
CA SER A 167 17.83 -86.04 -5.40
C SER A 167 16.73 -86.99 -5.88
N GLN A 168 15.53 -86.47 -6.14
CA GLN A 168 14.41 -87.27 -6.65
C GLN A 168 14.64 -87.75 -8.08
N GLU A 169 15.21 -86.90 -8.93
CA GLU A 169 15.61 -87.26 -10.31
C GLU A 169 16.64 -88.40 -10.28
N VAL A 170 17.67 -88.29 -9.46
CA VAL A 170 18.69 -89.34 -9.26
C VAL A 170 18.05 -90.67 -8.81
N LEU A 171 17.08 -90.64 -7.90
CA LEU A 171 16.37 -91.86 -7.47
C LEU A 171 15.55 -92.47 -8.61
N LYS A 172 14.79 -91.65 -9.34
CA LYS A 172 14.00 -92.10 -10.50
C LYS A 172 14.89 -92.68 -11.60
N GLU A 173 16.02 -92.05 -11.89
CA GLU A 173 16.97 -92.58 -12.88
C GLU A 173 17.55 -93.94 -12.42
N ARG A 174 17.84 -94.12 -11.13
CA ARG A 174 18.27 -95.43 -10.59
C ARG A 174 17.19 -96.49 -10.72
N GLU A 175 15.93 -96.15 -10.46
CA GLU A 175 14.79 -97.06 -10.66
C GLU A 175 14.63 -97.43 -12.14
N LEU A 176 14.77 -96.47 -13.06
CA LEU A 176 14.74 -96.73 -14.50
C LEU A 176 15.88 -97.64 -14.96
N LEU A 177 17.08 -97.49 -14.40
CA LEU A 177 18.21 -98.37 -14.70
C LEU A 177 17.97 -99.83 -14.31
N HIS A 178 17.14 -100.07 -13.29
CA HIS A 178 16.71 -101.42 -12.93
C HIS A 178 15.86 -102.07 -14.04
N LEU A 179 15.08 -101.27 -14.78
CA LEU A 179 14.22 -101.73 -15.87
C LEU A 179 14.92 -101.72 -17.24
N ASN A 180 15.83 -100.78 -17.48
CA ASN A 180 16.64 -100.67 -18.69
C ASN A 180 18.08 -100.27 -18.32
N PRO A 181 19.07 -101.17 -18.51
CA PRO A 181 20.42 -100.97 -17.97
C PRO A 181 21.23 -99.86 -18.66
N ILE A 182 20.70 -99.23 -19.72
CA ILE A 182 21.40 -98.16 -20.45
C ILE A 182 21.03 -96.79 -19.86
N ASN A 183 22.04 -96.07 -19.36
CA ASN A 183 21.91 -94.70 -18.88
C ASN A 183 21.91 -93.69 -20.04
N TRP A 184 20.79 -93.56 -20.73
CA TRP A 184 20.66 -92.67 -21.90
C TRP A 184 20.85 -91.19 -21.59
N SER A 185 20.58 -90.74 -20.36
CA SER A 185 20.71 -89.33 -19.95
C SER A 185 22.13 -88.97 -19.50
N GLY A 186 22.95 -89.95 -19.11
CA GLY A 186 24.33 -89.72 -18.68
C GLY A 186 24.47 -88.91 -17.37
N THR A 187 23.38 -88.73 -16.63
CA THR A 187 23.33 -87.84 -15.45
C THR A 187 23.80 -88.53 -14.16
N LEU A 188 23.63 -89.84 -14.06
CA LEU A 188 24.19 -90.66 -12.99
C LEU A 188 25.68 -90.90 -13.25
N LYS A 189 26.53 -90.37 -12.37
CA LYS A 189 27.97 -90.68 -12.31
C LYS A 189 28.24 -91.92 -11.49
#